data_AF-A0A4Y8PTU3-F1
#
_entry.id   AF-A0A4Y8PTU3-F1
#
_cell.length_a   1.000
_cell.length_b   1.000
_cell.length_c   1.000
_cell.angle_alpha   90.00
_cell.angle_beta   90.00
_cell.angle_gamma   90.00
#
_symmetry.space_group_name_H-M   'P 1'
#
loop_
_entity.id
_entity.type
_entity.pdbx_description
1 polymer ?
#
loop_
_entity_poly.entity_id
_entity_poly.type
_entity_poly.pdbx_seq_one_letter_code
_entity_poly.pdbx_strand_id
1 'polypeptide(L)'
;MKRYSEMSPQELQAAIAALEKQMQAAEFPSQLAVLESKLLFARAYALSPTDFPPGLYAVKDREQPMRVDYLNGVMAWGTMDGEEISVPISALRPV
;
A
#
# COMPACT_ATOMS: atom_id res chain seq x y z
N MET A 1 12.97 13.13 -10.30
CA MET A 1 12.04 11.99 -10.25
C MET A 1 10.75 12.51 -9.62
N LYS A 2 9.60 12.35 -10.27
CA LYS A 2 8.31 12.80 -9.70
C LYS A 2 7.92 11.91 -8.50
N ARG A 3 7.26 12.48 -7.49
CA ARG A 3 6.66 11.70 -6.40
C ARG A 3 5.37 11.04 -6.90
N TYR A 4 4.98 9.89 -6.35
CA TYR A 4 3.73 9.23 -6.74
C TYR A 4 2.48 10.13 -6.54
N SER A 5 2.50 11.00 -5.53
CA SER A 5 1.46 12.00 -5.29
C SER A 5 1.31 13.05 -6.41
N GLU A 6 2.30 13.18 -7.29
CA GLU A 6 2.35 14.17 -8.38
C GLU A 6 2.14 13.53 -9.75
N MET A 7 1.98 12.21 -9.81
CA MET A 7 1.84 11.46 -11.04
C MET A 7 0.39 11.46 -11.53
N SER A 8 0.20 11.53 -12.85
CA SER A 8 -1.11 11.25 -13.45
C SER A 8 -1.48 9.76 -13.30
N PRO A 9 -2.75 9.38 -13.49
CA PRO A 9 -3.15 7.97 -13.48
C PRO A 9 -2.36 7.10 -14.47
N GLN A 10 -2.04 7.63 -15.66
CA GLN A 10 -1.22 6.94 -16.66
C GLN A 10 0.24 6.80 -16.21
N GLU A 11 0.80 7.82 -15.57
CA GLU A 11 2.17 7.78 -15.02
C GLU A 11 2.26 6.78 -13.85
N LEU A 12 1.25 6.74 -12.97
CA LEU A 12 1.15 5.74 -11.90
C LEU A 12 1.06 4.33 -12.47
N GLN A 13 0.22 4.11 -13.48
CA GLN A 13 0.08 2.80 -14.13
C GLN A 13 1.40 2.34 -14.75
N ALA A 14 2.12 3.24 -15.44
CA ALA A 14 3.43 2.94 -16.00
C ALA A 14 4.47 2.64 -14.91
N ALA A 15 4.46 3.37 -13.80
CA ALA A 15 5.34 3.13 -12.66
C ALA A 15 5.06 1.77 -11.99
N ILE A 16 3.79 1.41 -11.82
CA ILE A 16 3.36 0.10 -11.30
C ILE A 16 3.87 -1.02 -12.20
N ALA A 17 3.65 -0.93 -13.52
CA ALA A 17 4.10 -1.95 -14.47
C ALA A 17 5.64 -2.09 -14.49
N ALA A 18 6.37 -0.98 -14.35
CA ALA A 18 7.83 -1.00 -14.26
C ALA A 18 8.31 -1.71 -12.98
N LEU A 19 7.67 -1.46 -11.84
CA LEU A 19 7.98 -2.13 -10.57
C LEU A 19 7.72 -3.64 -10.66
N GLU A 20 6.60 -4.05 -11.24
CA GLU A 20 6.26 -5.47 -11.42
C GLU A 20 7.28 -6.19 -12.30
N LYS A 21 7.73 -5.55 -13.39
CA LYS A 21 8.80 -6.09 -14.23
C LYS A 21 10.12 -6.22 -13.47
N GLN A 22 10.45 -5.25 -12.62
CA GLN A 22 11.64 -5.32 -11.77
C GLN A 22 11.54 -6.46 -10.74
N MET A 23 10.35 -6.71 -10.19
CA MET A 23 10.11 -7.82 -9.26
C MET A 23 10.32 -9.18 -9.93
N GLN A 24 9.90 -9.35 -11.18
CA GLN A 24 10.13 -10.58 -11.95
C GLN A 24 11.63 -10.84 -12.20
N ALA A 25 12.44 -9.79 -12.25
CA ALA A 25 13.89 -9.86 -12.44
C ALA A 25 14.67 -9.84 -11.12
N ALA A 26 14.01 -9.77 -9.96
CA ALA A 26 14.68 -9.70 -8.66
C ALA A 26 15.25 -11.07 -8.29
N GLU A 27 16.56 -11.13 -8.07
CA GLU A 27 17.26 -12.38 -7.70
C GLU A 27 17.31 -12.59 -6.18
N PHE A 28 17.16 -11.51 -5.41
CA PHE A 28 17.33 -11.53 -3.96
C PHE A 28 16.04 -11.18 -3.21
N PRO A 29 15.69 -11.88 -2.12
CA PRO A 29 14.51 -11.58 -1.31
C PRO A 29 14.49 -10.13 -0.77
N SER A 30 15.65 -9.58 -0.42
CA SER A 30 15.76 -8.20 0.06
C SER A 30 15.40 -7.17 -1.02
N GLN A 31 15.74 -7.44 -2.29
CA GLN A 31 15.35 -6.59 -3.41
C GLN A 31 13.84 -6.67 -3.63
N LEU A 32 13.27 -7.87 -3.56
CA LEU A 32 11.83 -8.08 -3.70
C LEU A 32 11.05 -7.31 -2.62
N ALA A 33 11.46 -7.39 -1.35
CA ALA A 33 10.81 -6.67 -0.26
C ALA A 33 10.80 -5.14 -0.46
N VAL A 34 11.90 -4.58 -0.99
CA VAL A 34 11.98 -3.15 -1.33
C VAL A 34 11.02 -2.81 -2.48
N LEU A 35 10.95 -3.66 -3.50
CA LEU A 35 10.07 -3.45 -4.65
C LEU A 35 8.58 -3.59 -4.27
N GLU A 36 8.24 -4.56 -3.43
CA GLU A 36 6.88 -4.74 -2.90
C GLU A 36 6.42 -3.52 -2.11
N SER A 37 7.28 -2.98 -1.25
CA SER A 37 6.98 -1.75 -0.51
C SER A 37 6.69 -0.59 -1.47
N LYS A 38 7.53 -0.39 -2.50
CA LYS A 38 7.30 0.63 -3.54
C LYS A 38 5.99 0.40 -4.30
N LEU A 39 5.69 -0.85 -4.62
CA LEU A 39 4.47 -1.23 -5.34
C LEU A 39 3.22 -0.93 -4.51
N LEU A 40 3.24 -1.22 -3.21
CA LEU A 40 2.15 -0.87 -2.30
C LEU A 40 1.91 0.64 -2.30
N PHE A 41 2.95 1.46 -2.15
CA PHE A 41 2.79 2.92 -2.18
C PHE A 41 2.27 3.42 -3.53
N ALA A 42 2.82 2.94 -4.66
CA ALA A 42 2.36 3.35 -5.99
C ALA A 42 0.87 3.00 -6.20
N ARG A 43 0.45 1.81 -5.78
CA ARG A 43 -0.96 1.38 -5.83
C ARG A 43 -1.85 2.21 -4.91
N ALA A 44 -1.36 2.64 -3.75
CA ALA A 44 -2.14 3.43 -2.81
C ALA A 44 -2.57 4.78 -3.41
N TYR A 45 -1.72 5.40 -4.23
CA TYR A 45 -2.05 6.63 -4.97
C TYR A 45 -3.00 6.42 -6.15
N ALA A 46 -3.23 5.16 -6.57
CA ALA A 46 -4.20 4.83 -7.60
C ALA A 46 -5.59 4.45 -7.02
N LEU A 47 -5.74 4.42 -5.69
CA LEU A 47 -6.98 4.10 -4.99
C LEU A 47 -7.64 5.35 -4.42
N SER A 48 -8.96 5.29 -4.19
CA SER A 48 -9.67 6.35 -3.48
C SER A 48 -9.68 6.10 -1.97
N PRO A 49 -9.22 7.05 -1.13
CA PRO A 49 -9.34 6.92 0.32
C PRO A 49 -10.78 6.77 0.82
N THR A 50 -11.76 7.26 0.06
CA THR A 50 -13.19 7.14 0.42
C THR A 50 -13.68 5.69 0.48
N ASP A 51 -12.98 4.78 -0.19
CA ASP A 51 -13.35 3.37 -0.27
C ASP A 51 -12.91 2.59 0.98
N PHE A 52 -12.19 3.25 1.91
CA PHE A 52 -11.64 2.67 3.12
C PHE A 52 -12.14 3.41 4.37
N PRO A 53 -13.46 3.39 4.67
CA PRO A 53 -13.97 3.98 5.90
C PRO A 53 -13.39 3.31 7.16
N PRO A 54 -13.40 3.98 8.33
CA PRO A 54 -12.98 3.36 9.59
C PRO A 54 -13.68 2.01 9.84
N GLY A 55 -12.93 1.01 10.25
CA GLY A 55 -13.41 -0.37 10.33
C GLY A 55 -12.30 -1.41 10.46
N LEU A 56 -12.68 -2.69 10.44
CA LEU A 56 -11.73 -3.79 10.54
C LEU A 56 -11.31 -4.27 9.15
N TYR A 57 -10.00 -4.38 8.91
CA TYR A 57 -9.43 -4.77 7.62
C TYR A 57 -8.38 -5.86 7.79
N ALA A 58 -8.37 -6.82 6.88
CA ALA A 58 -7.23 -7.71 6.71
C ALA A 58 -6.06 -6.91 6.11
N VAL A 59 -4.86 -7.12 6.63
CA VAL A 59 -3.64 -6.45 6.18
C VAL A 59 -2.76 -7.44 5.42
N LYS A 60 -2.27 -7.04 4.24
CA LYS A 60 -1.36 -7.87 3.45
C LYS A 60 -0.17 -8.33 4.30
N ASP A 61 0.17 -9.62 4.21
CA ASP A 61 1.31 -10.24 4.89
C ASP A 61 1.23 -10.19 6.44
N ARG A 62 0.02 -10.05 7.01
CA ARG A 62 -0.27 -10.13 8.45
C ARG A 62 -1.41 -11.12 8.69
N GLU A 63 -1.32 -11.85 9.80
CA GLU A 63 -2.36 -12.81 10.19
C GLU A 63 -3.54 -12.14 10.90
N GLN A 64 -3.27 -11.09 11.67
CA GLN A 64 -4.27 -10.38 12.45
C GLN A 64 -4.80 -9.16 11.68
N PRO A 65 -6.12 -8.89 11.75
CA PRO A 65 -6.67 -7.70 11.13
C PRO A 65 -6.30 -6.43 11.91
N MET A 66 -6.28 -5.30 11.20
CA MET A 66 -6.09 -3.99 11.78
C MET A 66 -7.43 -3.26 11.87
N ARG A 67 -7.71 -2.62 13.01
CA ARG A 67 -8.82 -1.66 13.12
C ARG A 67 -8.31 -0.30 12.62
N VAL A 68 -8.80 0.13 11.47
CA VAL A 68 -8.58 1.47 10.92
C VAL A 68 -9.43 2.48 11.68
N ASP A 69 -8.79 3.51 12.23
CA ASP A 69 -9.44 4.58 12.96
C ASP A 69 -9.65 5.82 12.07
N TYR A 70 -8.65 6.16 11.25
CA TYR A 70 -8.72 7.27 10.30
C TYR A 70 -7.70 7.11 9.16
N LEU A 71 -7.86 7.93 8.12
CA LEU A 71 -6.92 8.01 7.00
C LEU A 71 -6.19 9.37 7.00
N ASN A 72 -4.92 9.36 6.60
CA ASN A 72 -4.13 10.55 6.32
C ASN A 72 -3.43 10.39 4.97
N GLY A 73 -3.95 11.08 3.94
CA GLY A 73 -3.54 10.84 2.56
C GLY A 73 -3.89 9.41 2.12
N VAL A 74 -2.89 8.67 1.64
CA VAL A 74 -3.04 7.26 1.22
C VAL A 74 -2.67 6.26 2.33
N MET A 75 -2.47 6.75 3.55
CA MET A 75 -2.13 5.93 4.71
C MET A 75 -3.34 5.74 5.61
N ALA A 76 -3.57 4.50 6.03
CA ALA A 76 -4.51 4.18 7.08
C ALA A 76 -3.78 4.08 8.42
N TRP A 77 -4.34 4.75 9.42
CA TRP A 77 -3.86 4.74 10.80
C TRP A 77 -4.84 3.96 11.66
N GLY A 78 -4.32 3.14 12.56
CA GLY A 78 -5.16 2.22 13.31
C GLY A 78 -4.40 1.45 14.37
N THR A 79 -5.09 0.46 14.93
CA THR A 79 -4.53 -0.43 15.96
C THR A 79 -4.53 -1.88 15.47
N MET A 80 -3.43 -2.60 15.73
CA MET A 80 -3.32 -4.04 15.55
C MET A 80 -2.55 -4.62 16.73
N ASP A 81 -3.07 -5.66 17.37
CA ASP A 81 -2.46 -6.30 18.55
C ASP A 81 -2.17 -5.35 19.73
N GLY A 82 -2.96 -4.28 19.85
CA GLY A 82 -2.79 -3.25 20.88
C GLY A 82 -1.71 -2.21 20.55
N GLU A 83 -1.06 -2.30 19.39
CA GLU A 83 -0.07 -1.32 18.92
C GLU A 83 -0.67 -0.42 17.84
N GLU A 84 -0.32 0.87 17.89
CA GLU A 84 -0.65 1.82 16.83
C GLU A 84 0.26 1.57 15.62
N ILE A 85 -0.36 1.33 14.46
CA ILE A 85 0.34 1.07 13.21
C ILE A 85 -0.25 1.92 12.08
N SER A 86 0.56 2.11 11.05
CA SER A 86 0.09 2.69 9.79
C SER A 86 0.51 1.84 8.61
N VAL A 87 -0.40 1.68 7.65
CA VAL A 87 -0.17 0.94 6.41
C VAL A 87 -0.75 1.70 5.22
N PRO A 88 -0.20 1.55 4.01
CA PRO A 88 -0.83 2.09 2.81
C PRO A 88 -2.22 1.45 2.60
N ILE A 89 -3.20 2.22 2.14
CA ILE A 89 -4.58 1.72 1.88
C ILE A 89 -4.60 0.55 0.88
N SER A 90 -3.60 0.46 -0.01
CA SER A 90 -3.43 -0.67 -0.93
C SER A 90 -3.08 -2.00 -0.27
N ALA A 91 -2.67 -1.98 1.01
CA ALA A 91 -2.42 -3.19 1.80
C ALA A 91 -3.68 -3.70 2.51
N LEU A 92 -4.79 -2.95 2.48
CA LEU A 92 -6.03 -3.29 3.18
C LEU A 92 -6.99 -4.10 2.29
N ARG A 93 -7.69 -5.05 2.89
CA ARG A 93 -8.85 -5.73 2.30
C ARG A 93 -10.01 -5.74 3.31
N PRO A 94 -11.25 -5.46 2.88
CA PRO A 94 -12.42 -5.65 3.74
C PRO A 94 -12.49 -7.10 4.24
N VAL A 95 -12.83 -7.27 5.52
CA VAL A 95 -13.08 -8.58 6.15
C VAL A 95 -14.53 -9.00 5.92
#